data_AF-A0A3A8Z278-F1
#
_entry.id   AF-A0A3A8Z278-F1
#
_cell.length_a   1.000
_cell.length_b   1.000
_cell.length_c   1.000
_cell.angle_alpha   90.00
_cell.angle_beta   90.00
_cell.angle_gamma   90.00
#
_symmetry.space_group_name_H-M   'P 1'
#
loop_
_entity.id
_entity.type
_entity.pdbx_description
1 polymer ?
#
loop_
_entity_poly.entity_id
_entity_poly.type
_entity_poly.pdbx_seq_one_letter_code
_entity_poly.pdbx_strand_id
1 'polypeptide(L)' 'MKKREKSVKEKEKAKKQVLLRLSPSLWNELAKWAEDDFRSINGQIEYLLSEAVRSRKGDYYD' A
#
# COMPACT_ATOMS: atom_id res chain seq x y z
N MET A 1 -10.82 9.57 -22.30
CA MET A 1 -9.51 9.02 -21.86
C MET A 1 -8.68 10.04 -21.07
N LYS A 2 -8.29 11.19 -21.65
CA LYS A 2 -7.43 12.22 -21.02
C LYS A 2 -7.86 12.75 -19.64
N LYS A 3 -9.17 12.88 -19.37
CA LYS A 3 -9.69 13.41 -18.09
C LYS A 3 -9.50 12.43 -16.92
N ARG A 4 -9.63 11.12 -17.18
CA ARG A 4 -9.46 10.06 -16.17
C ARG A 4 -7.99 9.91 -15.79
N GLU A 5 -7.09 9.90 -16.77
CA GLU A 5 -5.63 9.87 -16.57
C GLU A 5 -5.13 11.07 -15.76
N LYS A 6 -5.63 12.29 -16.05
CA LYS A 6 -5.27 13.49 -15.28
C LYS A 6 -5.69 13.37 -13.80
N SER A 7 -6.90 12.87 -13.54
CA SER A 7 -7.40 12.71 -12.17
C SER A 7 -6.66 11.64 -11.36
N VAL A 8 -6.17 10.57 -12.00
CA VAL A 8 -5.34 9.56 -11.33
C VAL A 8 -3.98 10.14 -10.96
N LYS A 9 -3.33 10.86 -11.89
CA LYS A 9 -2.05 11.54 -11.62
C LYS A 9 -2.13 12.56 -10.48
N GLU A 10 -3.23 13.31 -10.38
CA GLU A 10 -3.44 14.27 -9.29
C GLU A 10 -3.61 13.56 -7.94
N LYS A 11 -4.34 12.44 -7.89
CA LYS A 11 -4.46 11.61 -6.68
C LYS A 11 -3.17 10.92 -6.29
N GLU A 12 -2.36 10.48 -7.25
CA GLU A 12 -1.03 9.91 -6.98
C GLU A 12 -0.08 10.95 -6.39
N LYS A 13 -0.11 12.20 -6.88
CA LYS A 13 0.66 13.31 -6.29
C LYS A 13 0.21 13.66 -4.87
N ALA A 14 -1.05 13.35 -4.51
CA ALA A 14 -1.55 13.56 -3.16
C ALA A 14 -1.08 12.49 -2.16
N LYS A 15 -0.45 11.39 -2.61
CA LYS A 15 0.11 10.39 -1.71
C LYS A 15 1.24 11.02 -0.89
N LYS A 16 1.08 11.04 0.43
CA LYS A 16 2.10 11.54 1.36
C LYS A 16 3.24 10.53 1.45
N GLN A 17 4.46 10.95 1.10
CA GLN A 17 5.65 10.14 1.30
C GLN A 17 6.07 10.15 2.77
N VAL A 18 6.36 8.97 3.31
CA VAL A 18 6.83 8.78 4.68
C VAL A 18 8.11 7.97 4.69
N LEU A 19 9.09 8.36 5.50
CA LEU A 19 10.27 7.55 5.75
C LEU A 19 9.90 6.44 6.74
N LEU A 20 9.90 5.19 6.27
CA LEU A 20 9.60 4.03 7.08
C LEU A 20 10.89 3.26 7.38
N ARG A 21 11.15 3.00 8.66
CA ARG A 21 12.26 2.14 9.09
C ARG A 21 11.71 0.75 9.38
N LEU A 22 12.29 -0.26 8.76
CA LEU A 22 11.93 -1.66 8.95
C LEU A 22 13.19 -2.45 9.33
N SER A 23 13.04 -3.50 10.12
CA SER A 23 14.12 -4.46 10.29
C SER A 23 14.39 -5.16 8.95
N PRO A 24 15.63 -5.59 8.67
CA PRO A 24 15.95 -6.32 7.44
C PRO A 24 15.12 -7.60 7.27
N SER A 25 14.82 -8.31 8.37
CA SER A 25 13.98 -9.52 8.33
C SER A 25 12.57 -9.23 7.84
N LEU A 26 11.92 -8.21 8.41
CA LEU A 26 10.57 -7.82 8.04
C LEU A 26 10.51 -7.34 6.59
N TRP A 27 11.52 -6.59 6.15
CA TRP A 27 11.61 -6.17 4.74
C TRP A 27 11.63 -7.37 3.79
N ASN A 28 12.44 -8.40 4.10
CA ASN A 28 12.56 -9.58 3.25
C ASN A 28 11.25 -10.39 3.21
N GLU A 29 10.55 -10.52 4.35
CA GLU A 29 9.25 -11.18 4.40
C GLU A 29 8.20 -10.45 3.57
N LEU A 30 8.15 -9.11 3.67
CA LEU A 30 7.25 -8.29 2.87
C LEU A 30 7.59 -8.33 1.38
N ALA A 31 8.88 -8.35 1.03
CA ALA A 31 9.34 -8.45 -0.35
C ALA A 31 8.92 -9.78 -0.98
N LYS A 32 9.14 -10.89 -0.27
CA LYS A 32 8.74 -12.22 -0.72
C LYS A 32 7.23 -12.32 -0.92
N TRP A 33 6.44 -11.84 0.04
CA TRP A 33 4.99 -11.86 -0.09
C TRP A 33 4.50 -10.98 -1.27
N ALA A 34 5.12 -9.81 -1.47
CA ALA A 34 4.80 -8.99 -2.63
C ALA A 34 5.09 -9.72 -3.96
N GLU A 35 6.21 -10.46 -4.03
CA GLU A 35 6.57 -11.27 -5.20
C GLU A 35 5.57 -12.41 -5.44
N ASP A 36 5.21 -13.15 -4.39
CA ASP A 36 4.23 -14.25 -4.45
C ASP A 36 2.86 -13.76 -4.98
N ASP A 37 2.47 -12.52 -4.64
CA ASP A 37 1.23 -11.89 -5.08
C ASP A 37 1.37 -11.05 -6.37
N PHE A 38 2.52 -11.08 -7.05
CA PHE A 38 2.85 -10.26 -8.24
C PHE A 38 2.59 -8.76 -8.04
N ARG A 39 2.89 -8.24 -6.85
CA ARG A 39 2.74 -6.84 -6.44
C ARG A 39 4.10 -6.16 -6.24
N SER A 40 4.11 -4.83 -6.39
CA SER A 40 5.27 -4.04 -5.91
C SER A 40 5.32 -4.01 -4.38
N ILE A 41 6.51 -3.89 -3.82
CA ILE A 41 6.67 -3.83 -2.35
C ILE A 41 5.94 -2.64 -1.72
N ASN A 42 5.94 -1.48 -2.38
CA ASN A 42 5.18 -0.31 -1.93
C ASN A 42 3.67 -0.58 -1.96
N GLY A 43 3.18 -1.27 -3.00
CA GLY A 43 1.79 -1.70 -3.08
C GLY A 43 1.41 -2.69 -1.98
N GLN A 44 2.32 -3.59 -1.63
CA GLN A 44 2.11 -4.54 -0.54
C GLN A 44 2.05 -3.85 0.82
N ILE A 45 2.95 -2.89 1.09
CA ILE A 45 2.92 -2.08 2.32
C ILE A 45 1.62 -1.26 2.39
N GLU A 46 1.20 -0.62 1.29
CA GLU A 46 -0.05 0.14 1.23
C GLU A 46 -1.28 -0.73 1.52
N TYR A 47 -1.33 -1.95 0.95
CA TYR A 47 -2.38 -2.93 1.21
C TYR A 47 -2.45 -3.30 2.69
N LEU A 48 -1.30 -3.69 3.27
CA LEU A 48 -1.23 -4.12 4.68
C LEU A 48 -1.63 -3.00 5.65
N LEU A 49 -1.16 -1.78 5.42
CA LEU A 49 -1.55 -0.63 6.25
C LEU A 49 -3.05 -0.32 6.13
N SER A 50 -3.61 -0.44 4.92
CA SER A 50 -5.04 -0.22 4.68
C SER A 50 -5.88 -1.27 5.42
N GLU A 51 -5.51 -2.54 5.32
CA GLU A 51 -6.20 -3.63 6.02
C GLU A 51 -6.06 -3.50 7.53
N ALA A 52 -4.89 -3.14 8.05
CA ALA A 52 -4.69 -2.89 9.48
C ALA A 52 -5.59 -1.76 10.00
N VAL A 53 -5.75 -0.67 9.23
CA VAL A 53 -6.66 0.43 9.60
C VAL A 53 -8.12 0.00 9.54
N ARG A 54 -8.54 -0.72 8.49
CA ARG A 54 -9.92 -1.23 8.35
C ARG A 54 -10.28 -2.20 9.47
N SER A 55 -9.38 -3.14 9.76
CA SER A 55 -9.51 -4.08 10.88
C SER A 55 -9.65 -3.34 12.20
N ARG A 56 -8.82 -2.32 12.46
CA ARG A 56 -8.90 -1.49 13.68
C ARG A 56 -10.21 -0.71 13.79
N LYS A 57 -10.78 -0.25 12.67
CA LYS A 57 -12.05 0.49 12.65
C LYS A 57 -13.28 -0.39 12.87
N GLY A 58 -13.14 -1.70 12.73
CA GLY A 58 -14.26 -2.64 12.80
C GLY A 58 -15.05 -2.76 11.49
N ASP A 59 -14.54 -2.20 10.39
CA ASP A 59 -15.19 -2.17 9.07
C ASP A 59 -15.16 -3.55 8.34
N TYR A 60 -15.01 -4.65 9.08
CA TYR A 60 -14.89 -6.01 8.53
C TYR A 60 -16.26 -6.72 8.43
N TYR A 61 -17.34 -6.11 8.97
CA TYR A 61 -18.68 -6.68 9.06
C TYR A 61 -19.82 -5.70 8.69
N ASP A 62 -19.57 -4.69 7.85
CA ASP A 62 -20.66 -3.91 7.20
C ASP A 62 -20.56 -4.04 5.67
#